data_AF-A0A374TNR4-F1
#
_entry.id   AF-A0A374TNR4-F1
#
_cell.length_a   1.000
_cell.length_b   1.000
_cell.length_c   1.000
_cell.angle_alpha   90.00
_cell.angle_beta   90.00
_cell.angle_gamma   90.00
#
_symmetry.space_group_name_H-M   'P 1'
#
loop_
_entity.id
_entity.type
_entity.pdbx_description
1 polymer ?
#
loop_
_entity_poly.entity_id
_entity_poly.type
_entity_poly.pdbx_seq_one_letter_code
_entity_poly.pdbx_strand_id
1 'polypeptide(L)'
;MDEAKLADLNHIQDFFNRVDSVRNSASPTKKFHIDHPIGIGVKNFIGWCNDSCEIGSESSNSADDAETLGEAIVALNQLDNSELAAMEAALREDVWGDWCGTEWRQAKQAKRLGPTINIMKNHPENAAFYLVLRHRTDKQKHYRFYFDDDTIAEVDAFKPFTDSAHDNLNQQWHVLISVLAYLDVAHALSSDQHEYHCLYQHFKSRDMGDLSALHLQLLCSPNQPENRRIKLQLVKPKTAPKPWTITYRSEAMNGWLKEALRRLADK
;
A
#
# COMPACT_ATOMS: atom_id res chain seq x y z
N MET A 1 25.86 1.35 -0.29
CA MET A 1 24.68 1.08 -1.14
C MET A 1 25.06 -0.06 -2.06
N ASP A 2 24.21 -1.08 -2.20
CA ASP A 2 24.44 -2.20 -3.12
C ASP A 2 24.37 -1.73 -4.58
N GLU A 3 25.15 -2.33 -5.48
CA GLU A 3 25.22 -1.97 -6.91
C GLU A 3 23.84 -2.06 -7.58
N ALA A 4 23.03 -3.05 -7.19
CA ALA A 4 21.65 -3.19 -7.68
C ALA A 4 20.73 -2.04 -7.22
N LYS A 5 20.87 -1.59 -5.96
CA LYS A 5 20.12 -0.43 -5.44
C LYS A 5 20.52 0.85 -6.18
N LEU A 6 21.80 1.01 -6.49
CA LEU A 6 22.30 2.16 -7.25
C LEU A 6 21.81 2.15 -8.71
N ALA A 7 21.75 0.98 -9.34
CA ALA A 7 21.21 0.82 -10.69
C ALA A 7 19.72 1.21 -10.77
N ASP A 8 18.91 0.72 -9.84
CA ASP A 8 17.49 1.06 -9.76
C ASP A 8 17.28 2.57 -9.53
N LEU A 9 18.08 3.19 -8.65
CA LEU A 9 18.04 4.63 -8.41
C LEU A 9 18.44 5.44 -9.66
N ASN A 10 19.50 5.04 -10.36
CA ASN A 10 19.94 5.69 -11.59
C ASN A 10 18.88 5.61 -12.69
N HIS A 11 18.20 4.47 -12.80
CA HIS A 11 17.11 4.29 -13.76
C HIS A 11 15.93 5.22 -13.45
N ILE A 12 15.55 5.36 -12.18
CA ILE A 12 14.48 6.28 -11.77
C ILE A 12 14.92 7.74 -11.92
N GLN A 13 16.16 8.07 -11.60
CA GLN A 13 16.70 9.42 -11.84
C GLN A 13 16.64 9.77 -13.33
N ASP A 14 17.07 8.86 -14.21
CA ASP A 14 16.99 9.04 -15.67
C ASP A 14 15.53 9.20 -16.14
N PHE A 15 14.58 8.45 -15.56
CA PHE A 15 13.15 8.63 -15.82
C PHE A 15 12.70 10.07 -15.58
N PHE A 16 12.94 10.58 -14.36
CA PHE A 16 12.47 11.89 -13.96
C PHE A 16 13.21 13.00 -14.72
N ASN A 17 14.50 12.82 -14.99
CA ASN A 17 15.27 13.73 -15.84
C ASN A 17 14.69 13.81 -17.26
N ARG A 18 14.28 12.68 -17.85
CA ARG A 18 13.61 12.66 -19.17
C ARG A 18 12.25 13.35 -19.11
N VAL A 19 11.47 13.10 -18.05
CA VAL A 19 10.20 13.80 -17.80
C VAL A 19 10.40 15.31 -17.73
N ASP A 20 11.35 15.78 -16.93
CA ASP A 20 11.61 17.21 -16.69
C ASP A 20 12.24 17.88 -17.93
N SER A 21 13.14 17.20 -18.64
CA SER A 21 13.73 17.71 -19.88
C SER A 21 12.65 18.00 -20.95
N VAL A 22 11.69 17.10 -21.12
CA VAL A 22 10.59 17.33 -22.07
C VAL A 22 9.63 18.39 -21.56
N ARG A 23 9.35 18.44 -20.25
CA ARG A 23 8.54 19.49 -19.61
C ARG A 23 9.10 20.89 -19.89
N ASN A 24 10.41 21.05 -19.76
CA ASN A 24 11.08 22.34 -19.91
C ASN A 24 11.44 22.68 -21.36
N SER A 25 10.99 21.89 -22.34
CA SER A 25 11.28 22.14 -23.75
C SER A 25 10.40 23.26 -24.33
N ALA A 26 10.99 24.13 -25.15
CA ALA A 26 10.33 25.31 -25.74
C ALA A 26 9.22 24.99 -26.76
N SER A 27 8.92 23.72 -27.03
CA SER A 27 7.87 23.27 -27.94
C SER A 27 7.21 22.01 -27.38
N PRO A 28 6.07 22.13 -26.67
CA PRO A 28 5.37 21.01 -26.05
C PRO A 28 4.79 19.96 -27.02
N THR A 29 5.06 20.07 -28.32
CA THR A 29 4.54 19.21 -29.39
C THR A 29 5.24 17.85 -29.49
N LYS A 30 6.37 17.64 -28.77
CA LYS A 30 6.94 16.30 -28.62
C LYS A 30 5.99 15.45 -27.78
N LYS A 31 5.30 14.50 -28.41
CA LYS A 31 4.54 13.46 -27.71
C LYS A 31 5.45 12.79 -26.70
N PHE A 32 5.16 12.98 -25.41
CA PHE A 32 5.87 12.33 -24.32
C PHE A 32 5.41 10.88 -24.27
N HIS A 33 6.06 10.00 -25.02
CA HIS A 33 5.87 8.56 -24.89
C HIS A 33 7.17 7.95 -24.38
N ILE A 34 7.14 7.49 -23.13
CA ILE A 34 8.14 6.54 -22.66
C ILE A 34 7.54 5.17 -22.96
N ASP A 35 7.99 4.54 -24.05
CA ASP A 35 7.55 3.20 -24.48
C ASP A 35 8.05 2.09 -23.55
N HIS A 36 9.07 2.39 -22.73
CA HIS A 36 9.75 1.44 -21.87
C HIS A 36 9.51 1.79 -20.41
N PRO A 37 8.62 1.07 -19.71
CA PRO A 37 8.45 1.26 -18.29
C PRO A 37 9.72 0.98 -17.50
N ILE A 38 9.84 1.61 -16.35
CA ILE A 38 10.98 1.38 -15.45
C ILE A 38 10.52 0.49 -14.32
N GLY A 39 11.07 -0.72 -14.31
CA GLY A 39 10.88 -1.71 -13.27
C GLY A 39 11.68 -1.36 -12.02
N ILE A 40 11.08 -1.58 -10.86
CA ILE A 40 11.66 -1.43 -9.54
C ILE A 40 11.32 -2.70 -8.76
N GLY A 41 12.32 -3.37 -8.18
CA GLY A 41 12.07 -4.52 -7.32
C GLY A 41 11.27 -4.11 -6.07
N VAL A 42 10.27 -4.91 -5.67
CA VAL A 42 9.43 -4.61 -4.49
C VAL A 42 10.27 -4.43 -3.22
N LYS A 43 11.28 -5.28 -3.01
CA LYS A 43 12.22 -5.16 -1.88
C LYS A 43 13.04 -3.87 -1.90
N ASN A 44 13.56 -3.49 -3.07
CA ASN A 44 14.33 -2.25 -3.22
C ASN A 44 13.45 -1.03 -2.96
N PHE A 45 12.21 -1.06 -3.43
CA PHE A 45 11.22 -0.03 -3.18
C PHE A 45 10.92 0.13 -1.68
N ILE A 46 10.64 -0.97 -0.97
CA ILE A 46 10.39 -0.94 0.50
C ILE A 46 11.62 -0.37 1.24
N GLY A 47 12.82 -0.80 0.86
CA GLY A 47 14.06 -0.27 1.46
C GLY A 47 14.19 1.25 1.27
N TRP A 48 13.83 1.78 0.10
CA TRP A 48 13.83 3.23 -0.11
C TRP A 48 12.75 3.97 0.68
N CYS A 49 11.60 3.34 0.94
CA CYS A 49 10.58 3.92 1.82
C CYS A 49 11.18 4.22 3.20
N ASN A 50 11.89 3.24 3.77
CA ASN A 50 12.44 3.30 5.12
C ASN A 50 13.52 4.38 5.26
N ASP A 51 14.33 4.59 4.21
CA ASP A 51 15.44 5.56 4.20
C ASP A 51 14.99 7.03 4.07
N SER A 52 13.68 7.31 3.99
CA SER A 52 13.15 8.62 3.61
C SER A 52 12.59 9.45 4.77
N CYS A 53 12.85 10.75 4.72
CA CYS A 53 12.28 11.73 5.65
C CYS A 53 10.78 11.94 5.41
N GLU A 54 10.07 12.31 6.48
CA GLU A 54 8.72 12.88 6.45
C GLU A 54 8.66 14.03 5.43
N ILE A 55 8.13 13.76 4.23
CA ILE A 55 7.84 14.78 3.23
C ILE A 55 6.33 14.93 3.19
N GLY A 56 5.84 16.12 3.53
CA GLY A 56 4.42 16.47 3.37
C GLY A 56 4.06 16.40 1.89
N SER A 57 3.05 15.60 1.54
CA SER A 57 2.55 15.48 0.17
C SER A 57 1.19 16.14 0.04
N GLU A 58 0.96 16.81 -1.10
CA GLU A 58 -0.34 17.39 -1.43
C GLU A 58 -1.41 16.31 -1.60
N SER A 59 -2.60 16.59 -1.08
CA SER A 59 -3.71 15.64 -1.01
C SER A 59 -4.32 15.30 -2.37
N SER A 60 -4.79 14.06 -2.52
CA SER A 60 -5.62 13.63 -3.63
C SER A 60 -7.06 13.41 -3.16
N ASN A 61 -8.01 14.14 -3.78
CA ASN A 61 -9.43 14.09 -3.45
C ASN A 61 -10.13 12.84 -4.02
N SER A 62 -9.89 11.66 -3.44
CA SER A 62 -10.84 10.55 -3.60
C SER A 62 -10.74 9.51 -2.51
N ALA A 63 -11.91 9.14 -1.98
CA ALA A 63 -12.09 7.90 -1.25
C ALA A 63 -11.91 6.70 -2.18
N ASP A 64 -10.93 5.86 -1.83
CA ASP A 64 -10.57 4.62 -2.50
C ASP A 64 -10.47 3.50 -1.44
N ASP A 65 -10.36 2.24 -1.85
CA ASP A 65 -10.24 1.06 -0.97
C ASP A 65 -9.21 1.24 0.16
N ALA A 66 -8.16 2.03 -0.10
CA ALA A 66 -7.12 2.40 0.85
C ALA A 66 -7.59 3.26 2.03
N GLU A 67 -8.50 4.22 1.81
CA GLU A 67 -9.07 5.06 2.87
C GLU A 67 -9.92 4.19 3.81
N THR A 68 -10.78 3.34 3.23
CA THR A 68 -11.61 2.40 3.98
C THR A 68 -10.77 1.42 4.81
N LEU A 69 -9.67 0.92 4.25
CA LEU A 69 -8.71 0.07 4.97
C LEU A 69 -8.05 0.83 6.13
N GLY A 70 -7.60 2.07 5.88
CA GLY A 70 -6.98 2.92 6.89
C GLY A 70 -7.93 3.20 8.06
N GLU A 71 -9.16 3.65 7.78
CA GLU A 71 -10.16 3.91 8.83
C GLU A 71 -10.48 2.66 9.65
N ALA A 72 -10.57 1.49 8.99
CA ALA A 72 -10.75 0.22 9.68
C ALA A 72 -9.59 -0.08 10.63
N ILE A 73 -8.33 0.07 10.19
CA ILE A 73 -7.15 -0.16 11.04
C ILE A 73 -7.16 0.76 12.27
N VAL A 74 -7.44 2.07 12.12
CA VAL A 74 -7.56 2.98 13.30
C VAL A 74 -8.53 2.43 14.31
N ALA A 75 -9.71 2.07 13.82
CA ALA A 75 -10.84 1.77 14.66
C ALA A 75 -10.66 0.42 15.35
N LEU A 76 -10.15 -0.58 14.62
CA LEU A 76 -9.82 -1.90 15.15
C LEU A 76 -8.66 -1.84 16.16
N ASN A 77 -7.72 -0.91 15.99
CA ASN A 77 -6.63 -0.70 16.95
C ASN A 77 -7.08 -0.13 18.32
N GLN A 78 -8.34 0.29 18.43
CA GLN A 78 -8.94 0.70 19.70
C GLN A 78 -9.70 -0.45 20.41
N LEU A 79 -9.80 -1.61 19.77
CA LEU A 79 -10.40 -2.79 20.39
C LEU A 79 -9.44 -3.45 21.38
N ASP A 80 -9.98 -3.97 22.48
CA ASP A 80 -9.22 -4.78 23.41
C ASP A 80 -9.10 -6.23 22.93
N ASN A 81 -8.29 -7.03 23.64
CA ASN A 81 -8.03 -8.42 23.24
C ASN A 81 -9.30 -9.29 23.23
N SER A 82 -10.29 -9.01 24.09
CA SER A 82 -11.52 -9.79 24.14
C SER A 82 -12.44 -9.46 22.95
N GLU A 83 -12.54 -8.18 22.60
CA GLU A 83 -13.26 -7.73 21.40
C GLU A 83 -12.60 -8.25 20.11
N LEU A 84 -11.26 -8.26 20.06
CA LEU A 84 -10.52 -8.79 18.92
C LEU A 84 -10.66 -10.32 18.80
N ALA A 85 -10.70 -11.05 19.92
CA ALA A 85 -10.96 -12.48 19.90
C ALA A 85 -12.39 -12.79 19.40
N ALA A 86 -13.38 -11.99 19.81
CA ALA A 86 -14.74 -12.10 19.30
C ALA A 86 -14.83 -11.78 17.81
N MET A 87 -14.11 -10.76 17.35
CA MET A 87 -14.00 -10.40 15.93
C MET A 87 -13.40 -11.54 15.10
N GLU A 88 -12.31 -12.14 15.58
CA GLU A 88 -11.67 -13.28 14.92
C GLU A 88 -12.59 -14.49 14.83
N ALA A 89 -13.31 -14.82 15.92
CA ALA A 89 -14.30 -15.90 15.90
C ALA A 89 -15.40 -15.64 14.86
N ALA A 90 -15.91 -14.40 14.78
CA ALA A 90 -16.95 -14.04 13.84
C ALA A 90 -16.52 -14.19 12.36
N LEU A 91 -15.26 -13.88 12.05
CA LEU A 91 -14.68 -14.09 10.72
C LEU A 91 -14.53 -15.57 10.39
N ARG A 92 -14.07 -16.38 11.36
CA ARG A 92 -13.87 -17.83 11.20
C ARG A 92 -15.18 -18.60 11.05
N GLU A 93 -16.22 -18.18 11.76
CA GLU A 93 -17.51 -18.87 11.81
C GLU A 93 -18.52 -18.36 10.76
N ASP A 94 -18.10 -17.44 9.87
CA ASP A 94 -18.94 -16.83 8.84
C ASP A 94 -20.20 -16.12 9.39
N VAL A 95 -20.08 -15.56 10.60
CA VAL A 95 -21.15 -14.79 11.29
C VAL A 95 -20.81 -13.29 11.35
N TRP A 96 -19.95 -12.81 10.45
CA TRP A 96 -19.47 -11.44 10.39
C TRP A 96 -20.58 -10.38 10.37
N GLY A 97 -21.65 -10.65 9.61
CA GLY A 97 -22.78 -9.75 9.48
C GLY A 97 -23.54 -9.51 10.79
N ASP A 98 -23.61 -10.54 11.63
CA ASP A 98 -24.24 -10.48 12.95
C ASP A 98 -23.33 -9.73 13.91
N TRP A 99 -22.04 -10.10 13.97
CA TRP A 99 -21.04 -9.40 14.80
C TRP A 99 -20.99 -7.89 14.54
N CYS A 100 -21.06 -7.50 13.26
CA CYS A 100 -21.13 -6.09 12.88
C CYS A 100 -22.40 -5.39 13.39
N GLY A 101 -23.51 -6.13 13.51
CA GLY A 101 -24.78 -5.65 14.02
C GLY A 101 -24.84 -5.55 15.55
N THR A 102 -24.06 -6.35 16.27
CA THR A 102 -24.11 -6.44 17.74
C THR A 102 -22.86 -5.84 18.38
N GLU A 103 -21.75 -6.58 18.41
CA GLU A 103 -20.51 -6.25 19.11
C GLU A 103 -19.87 -4.99 18.51
N TRP A 104 -19.74 -4.92 17.18
CA TRP A 104 -19.18 -3.73 16.53
C TRP A 104 -20.03 -2.49 16.81
N ARG A 105 -21.35 -2.61 16.77
CA ARG A 105 -22.25 -1.49 17.04
C ARG A 105 -22.04 -0.95 18.46
N GLN A 106 -21.92 -1.85 19.44
CA GLN A 106 -21.66 -1.49 20.83
C GLN A 106 -20.29 -0.83 21.01
N ALA A 107 -19.22 -1.45 20.49
CA ALA A 107 -17.86 -0.92 20.55
C ALA A 107 -17.76 0.45 19.85
N LYS A 108 -18.37 0.58 18.67
CA LYS A 108 -18.46 1.82 17.92
C LYS A 108 -19.11 2.93 18.73
N GLN A 109 -20.23 2.66 19.40
CA GLN A 109 -20.91 3.65 20.22
C GLN A 109 -20.08 4.05 21.45
N ALA A 110 -19.52 3.07 22.15
CA ALA A 110 -18.74 3.29 23.37
C ALA A 110 -17.44 4.06 23.11
N LYS A 111 -16.73 3.71 22.03
CA LYS A 111 -15.40 4.24 21.68
C LYS A 111 -15.41 5.31 20.60
N ARG A 112 -16.60 5.66 20.09
CA ARG A 112 -16.81 6.62 18.99
C ARG A 112 -16.01 6.27 17.73
N LEU A 113 -16.03 4.99 17.36
CA LEU A 113 -15.28 4.49 16.20
C LEU A 113 -15.84 5.05 14.89
N GLY A 114 -14.95 5.29 13.92
CA GLY A 114 -15.26 5.91 12.63
C GLY A 114 -16.14 5.06 11.71
N PRO A 115 -15.65 3.88 11.24
CA PRO A 115 -16.32 3.10 10.20
C PRO A 115 -17.77 2.79 10.54
N THR A 116 -18.66 3.03 9.58
CA THR A 116 -20.07 2.69 9.74
C THR A 116 -20.25 1.18 9.83
N ILE A 117 -21.38 0.73 10.38
CA ILE A 117 -21.73 -0.70 10.41
C ILE A 117 -21.73 -1.28 8.98
N ASN A 118 -22.26 -0.54 8.01
CA ASN A 118 -22.30 -0.99 6.62
C ASN A 118 -20.91 -1.08 5.98
N ILE A 119 -20.01 -0.13 6.28
CA ILE A 119 -18.61 -0.21 5.83
C ILE A 119 -17.96 -1.48 6.37
N MET A 120 -18.06 -1.74 7.68
CA MET A 120 -17.47 -2.96 8.25
C MET A 120 -18.09 -4.24 7.67
N LYS A 121 -19.41 -4.28 7.48
CA LYS A 121 -20.10 -5.42 6.87
C LYS A 121 -19.63 -5.72 5.46
N ASN A 122 -19.39 -4.68 4.67
CA ASN A 122 -18.99 -4.81 3.27
C ASN A 122 -17.50 -5.10 3.09
N HIS A 123 -16.71 -4.92 4.15
CA HIS A 123 -15.25 -5.07 4.11
C HIS A 123 -14.69 -5.99 5.22
N PRO A 124 -15.18 -7.25 5.36
CA PRO A 124 -14.63 -8.22 6.30
C PRO A 124 -13.11 -8.45 6.11
N GLU A 125 -12.62 -8.31 4.89
CA GLU A 125 -11.22 -8.46 4.54
C GLU A 125 -10.30 -7.46 5.27
N ASN A 126 -10.80 -6.27 5.62
CA ASN A 126 -10.02 -5.29 6.37
C ASN A 126 -9.83 -5.73 7.83
N ALA A 127 -10.85 -6.38 8.41
CA ALA A 127 -10.77 -6.94 9.76
C ALA A 127 -9.85 -8.17 9.80
N ALA A 128 -9.97 -9.06 8.80
CA ALA A 128 -9.06 -10.18 8.64
C ALA A 128 -7.61 -9.70 8.47
N PHE A 129 -7.40 -8.63 7.68
CA PHE A 129 -6.07 -8.05 7.48
C PHE A 129 -5.51 -7.49 8.77
N TYR A 130 -6.31 -6.76 9.55
CA TYR A 130 -5.87 -6.20 10.84
C TYR A 130 -5.33 -7.28 11.80
N LEU A 131 -5.97 -8.46 11.86
CA LEU A 131 -5.49 -9.57 12.70
C LEU A 131 -4.09 -10.03 12.28
N VAL A 132 -3.87 -10.24 10.99
CA VAL A 132 -2.58 -10.69 10.47
C VAL A 132 -1.53 -9.59 10.56
N LEU A 133 -1.91 -8.34 10.26
CA LEU A 133 -1.09 -7.14 10.43
C LEU A 133 -0.56 -7.08 11.86
N ARG A 134 -1.44 -7.27 12.85
CA ARG A 134 -1.05 -7.28 14.27
C ARG A 134 -0.07 -8.37 14.62
N HIS A 135 -0.26 -9.57 14.06
CA HIS A 135 0.64 -10.69 14.28
C HIS A 135 2.05 -10.46 13.70
N ARG A 136 2.14 -9.86 12.51
CA ARG A 136 3.41 -9.62 11.79
C ARG A 136 4.08 -8.30 12.09
N THR A 137 3.49 -7.51 12.99
CA THR A 137 4.04 -6.23 13.40
C THR A 137 4.85 -6.37 14.68
N ASP A 138 6.07 -5.83 14.68
CA ASP A 138 6.96 -5.92 15.84
C ASP A 138 6.64 -4.87 16.92
N LYS A 139 7.44 -4.87 18.00
CA LYS A 139 7.26 -3.92 19.13
C LYS A 139 7.49 -2.45 18.74
N GLN A 140 8.23 -2.20 17.66
CA GLN A 140 8.43 -0.86 17.09
C GLN A 140 7.30 -0.47 16.14
N LYS A 141 6.33 -1.37 15.96
CA LYS A 141 5.18 -1.24 15.06
C LYS A 141 5.53 -1.35 13.58
N HIS A 142 6.67 -1.96 13.28
CA HIS A 142 7.11 -2.21 11.92
C HIS A 142 6.54 -3.52 11.39
N TYR A 143 6.02 -3.51 10.17
CA TYR A 143 5.47 -4.70 9.53
C TYR A 143 6.58 -5.54 8.87
N ARG A 144 6.56 -6.85 9.09
CA ARG A 144 7.48 -7.83 8.47
C ARG A 144 6.77 -8.62 7.38
N PHE A 145 7.26 -8.52 6.15
CA PHE A 145 6.66 -9.20 5.01
C PHE A 145 6.87 -10.72 5.06
N TYR A 146 5.89 -11.50 4.63
CA TYR A 146 5.95 -12.97 4.57
C TYR A 146 6.82 -13.47 3.42
N PHE A 147 6.82 -12.78 2.28
CA PHE A 147 7.63 -13.20 1.12
C PHE A 147 9.15 -13.15 1.40
N ASP A 148 9.57 -12.32 2.36
CA ASP A 148 10.97 -12.18 2.79
C ASP A 148 11.03 -11.58 4.21
N ASP A 149 11.43 -12.38 5.20
CA ASP A 149 11.45 -11.99 6.62
C ASP A 149 12.44 -10.83 6.92
N ASP A 150 13.44 -10.63 6.06
CA ASP A 150 14.39 -9.52 6.15
C ASP A 150 13.83 -8.22 5.57
N THR A 151 12.71 -8.27 4.84
CA THR A 151 12.03 -7.09 4.33
C THR A 151 11.06 -6.56 5.37
N ILE A 152 11.41 -5.41 5.94
CA ILE A 152 10.67 -4.74 7.01
C ILE A 152 10.21 -3.38 6.49
N ALA A 153 8.95 -3.02 6.72
CA ALA A 153 8.47 -1.66 6.56
C ALA A 153 8.63 -0.92 7.89
N GLU A 154 9.58 0.02 7.95
CA GLU A 154 9.93 0.80 9.15
C GLU A 154 8.98 2.00 9.35
N VAL A 155 7.69 1.73 9.22
CA VAL A 155 6.61 2.69 9.37
C VAL A 155 5.56 2.11 10.30
N ASP A 156 4.91 2.94 11.12
CA ASP A 156 3.90 2.49 12.08
C ASP A 156 2.69 1.92 11.34
N ALA A 157 2.55 0.59 11.36
CA ALA A 157 1.50 -0.15 10.68
C ALA A 157 0.08 0.17 11.17
N PHE A 158 -0.07 0.69 12.39
CA PHE A 158 -1.38 0.95 13.03
C PHE A 158 -1.76 2.42 13.06
N LYS A 159 -0.93 3.30 12.50
CA LYS A 159 -1.19 4.73 12.45
C LYS A 159 -1.50 5.15 11.02
N PRO A 160 -2.75 4.93 10.55
CA PRO A 160 -3.18 5.41 9.25
C PRO A 160 -3.37 6.94 9.29
N PHE A 161 -3.24 7.54 8.12
CA PHE A 161 -2.48 8.78 8.00
C PHE A 161 -3.31 10.02 7.68
N THR A 162 -4.56 10.17 8.14
CA THR A 162 -5.26 11.46 8.10
C THR A 162 -5.12 12.18 9.43
N ASP A 163 -4.22 13.17 9.51
CA ASP A 163 -4.33 14.20 10.54
C ASP A 163 -5.32 15.27 10.08
N SER A 164 -6.46 15.35 10.75
CA SER A 164 -7.48 16.38 10.56
C SER A 164 -6.96 17.81 10.72
N ALA A 165 -5.81 18.01 11.38
CA ALA A 165 -5.22 19.32 11.58
C ALA A 165 -4.39 19.83 10.40
N HIS A 166 -3.97 18.95 9.47
CA HIS A 166 -2.97 19.32 8.48
C HIS A 166 -3.32 19.03 7.02
N ASP A 167 -4.43 18.32 6.70
CA ASP A 167 -4.75 17.83 5.33
C ASP A 167 -3.57 17.08 4.65
N ASN A 168 -2.52 16.79 5.42
CA ASN A 168 -1.27 16.19 5.01
C ASN A 168 -1.39 14.73 5.39
N LEU A 169 -1.92 13.93 4.48
CA LEU A 169 -1.53 12.54 4.57
C LEU A 169 -0.09 12.44 4.03
N ASN A 170 0.71 11.60 4.67
CA ASN A 170 1.95 11.08 4.12
C ASN A 170 1.57 9.99 3.09
N GLN A 171 0.84 10.40 2.03
CA GLN A 171 -0.48 9.86 1.66
C GLN A 171 -0.49 8.62 0.78
N GLN A 172 0.55 8.40 -0.02
CA GLN A 172 0.50 7.35 -1.04
C GLN A 172 1.57 6.28 -0.84
N TRP A 173 2.73 6.65 -0.26
CA TRP A 173 3.78 5.70 0.08
C TRP A 173 3.33 4.71 1.15
N HIS A 174 2.79 5.19 2.26
CA HIS A 174 2.28 4.31 3.32
C HIS A 174 1.05 3.52 2.89
N VAL A 175 0.17 4.10 2.07
CA VAL A 175 -0.95 3.37 1.46
C VAL A 175 -0.43 2.24 0.58
N LEU A 176 0.58 2.50 -0.24
CA LEU A 176 1.15 1.47 -1.10
C LEU A 176 1.88 0.39 -0.29
N ILE A 177 2.60 0.73 0.77
CA ILE A 177 3.17 -0.26 1.69
C ILE A 177 2.07 -1.11 2.32
N SER A 178 0.97 -0.49 2.77
CA SER A 178 -0.19 -1.22 3.32
C SER A 178 -0.85 -2.12 2.27
N VAL A 179 -0.93 -1.67 1.01
CA VAL A 179 -1.42 -2.49 -0.10
C VAL A 179 -0.46 -3.64 -0.39
N LEU A 180 0.85 -3.41 -0.39
CA LEU A 180 1.84 -4.49 -0.55
C LEU A 180 1.71 -5.48 0.61
N ALA A 181 1.63 -5.01 1.85
CA ALA A 181 1.39 -5.87 3.01
C ALA A 181 0.08 -6.66 2.88
N TYR A 182 -0.97 -6.02 2.36
CA TYR A 182 -2.25 -6.69 2.12
C TYR A 182 -2.14 -7.80 1.06
N LEU A 183 -1.42 -7.56 -0.04
CA LEU A 183 -1.18 -8.57 -1.08
C LEU A 183 -0.26 -9.71 -0.59
N ASP A 184 0.74 -9.36 0.22
CA ASP A 184 1.64 -10.30 0.89
C ASP A 184 0.86 -11.25 1.81
N VAL A 185 0.00 -10.69 2.67
CA VAL A 185 -0.92 -11.46 3.54
C VAL A 185 -1.82 -12.35 2.69
N ALA A 186 -2.45 -11.79 1.64
CA ALA A 186 -3.34 -12.56 0.78
C ALA A 186 -2.63 -13.78 0.18
N HIS A 187 -1.39 -13.61 -0.28
CA HIS A 187 -0.62 -14.72 -0.80
C HIS A 187 -0.17 -15.71 0.27
N ALA A 188 0.32 -15.23 1.42
CA ALA A 188 0.77 -16.09 2.52
C ALA A 188 -0.35 -17.00 3.05
N LEU A 189 -1.56 -16.46 3.19
CA LEU A 189 -2.73 -17.19 3.67
C LEU A 189 -3.25 -18.23 2.65
N SER A 190 -2.83 -18.15 1.38
CA SER A 190 -3.21 -19.14 0.35
C SER A 190 -2.69 -20.54 0.63
N SER A 191 -1.67 -20.67 1.49
CA SER A 191 -1.14 -21.96 1.94
C SER A 191 -2.04 -22.58 3.00
N ASP A 192 -2.54 -23.80 2.75
CA ASP A 192 -3.34 -24.59 3.71
C ASP A 192 -2.60 -24.88 5.03
N GLN A 193 -1.28 -24.71 5.06
CA GLN A 193 -0.44 -24.89 6.26
C GLN A 193 -0.32 -23.63 7.12
N HIS A 194 -0.80 -22.48 6.62
CA HIS A 194 -0.73 -21.22 7.35
C HIS A 194 -1.72 -21.20 8.52
N GLU A 195 -1.31 -20.74 9.71
CA GLU A 195 -2.17 -20.75 10.90
C GLU A 195 -3.46 -19.92 10.72
N TYR A 196 -3.38 -18.85 9.93
CA TYR A 196 -4.51 -18.00 9.53
C TYR A 196 -5.15 -18.40 8.19
N HIS A 197 -4.89 -19.60 7.65
CA HIS A 197 -5.48 -20.04 6.37
C HIS A 197 -7.02 -19.97 6.37
N CYS A 198 -7.66 -20.20 7.52
CA CYS A 198 -9.11 -20.04 7.66
C CYS A 198 -9.63 -18.66 7.24
N LEU A 199 -8.80 -17.61 7.30
CA LEU A 199 -9.15 -16.25 6.87
C LEU A 199 -8.92 -16.02 5.36
N TYR A 200 -8.24 -16.94 4.66
CA TYR A 200 -7.90 -16.80 3.24
C TYR A 200 -9.12 -16.56 2.35
N GLN A 201 -10.29 -17.08 2.74
CA GLN A 201 -11.55 -16.85 2.04
C GLN A 201 -11.86 -15.36 1.83
N HIS A 202 -11.46 -14.48 2.77
CA HIS A 202 -11.65 -13.04 2.66
C HIS A 202 -10.63 -12.36 1.73
N PHE A 203 -9.50 -13.03 1.44
CA PHE A 203 -8.41 -12.50 0.62
C PHE A 203 -8.33 -13.10 -0.77
N LYS A 204 -9.08 -14.17 -1.07
CA LYS A 204 -8.95 -14.95 -2.30
C LYS A 204 -9.05 -14.12 -3.59
N SER A 205 -9.86 -13.06 -3.59
CA SER A 205 -10.01 -12.14 -4.73
C SER A 205 -8.80 -11.20 -4.92
N ARG A 206 -7.96 -11.09 -3.90
CA ARG A 206 -6.82 -10.19 -3.79
C ARG A 206 -5.48 -10.93 -3.71
N ASP A 207 -5.48 -12.26 -3.62
CA ASP A 207 -4.26 -13.05 -3.77
C ASP A 207 -3.77 -12.98 -5.21
N MET A 208 -2.65 -12.28 -5.37
CA MET A 208 -2.07 -11.99 -6.66
C MET A 208 -0.82 -12.85 -6.97
N GLY A 209 -0.48 -13.76 -6.06
CA GLY A 209 0.77 -14.51 -6.07
C GLY A 209 1.91 -13.80 -5.35
N ASP A 210 3.04 -14.49 -5.29
CA ASP A 210 4.24 -14.06 -4.59
C ASP A 210 4.74 -12.68 -5.02
N LEU A 211 4.85 -11.77 -4.04
CA LEU A 211 5.39 -10.43 -4.24
C LEU A 211 6.84 -10.44 -4.73
N SER A 212 7.64 -11.46 -4.39
CA SER A 212 9.02 -11.60 -4.85
C SER A 212 9.10 -11.71 -6.39
N ALA A 213 8.02 -12.19 -7.02
CA ALA A 213 7.89 -12.31 -8.47
C ALA A 213 7.23 -11.09 -9.14
N LEU A 214 6.81 -10.09 -8.36
CA LEU A 214 6.23 -8.85 -8.87
C LEU A 214 7.30 -7.76 -8.96
N HIS A 215 7.07 -6.80 -9.85
CA HIS A 215 7.84 -5.56 -9.87
C HIS A 215 6.92 -4.37 -9.95
N LEU A 216 7.38 -3.26 -9.37
CA LEU A 216 6.76 -1.96 -9.49
C LEU A 216 7.23 -1.31 -10.78
N GLN A 217 6.34 -0.60 -11.44
CA GLN A 217 6.59 -0.02 -12.75
C GLN A 217 6.13 1.44 -12.77
N LEU A 218 7.03 2.36 -13.10
CA LEU A 218 6.67 3.74 -13.40
C LEU A 218 6.34 3.88 -14.90
N LEU A 219 5.16 4.42 -15.19
CA LEU A 219 4.66 4.65 -16.54
C LEU A 219 4.21 6.09 -16.71
N CYS A 220 4.60 6.75 -17.79
CA CYS A 220 4.11 8.08 -18.11
C CYS A 220 3.08 8.06 -19.26
N SER A 221 1.86 8.49 -18.99
CA SER A 221 0.77 8.55 -19.97
C SER A 221 0.81 9.86 -20.79
N PRO A 222 0.70 9.78 -22.13
CA PRO A 222 0.92 10.94 -23.01
C PRO A 222 -0.18 12.03 -22.96
N ASN A 223 -1.36 11.77 -22.36
CA ASN A 223 -2.57 12.60 -22.56
C ASN A 223 -3.25 13.10 -21.26
N GLN A 224 -2.50 13.30 -20.16
CA GLN A 224 -3.10 13.79 -18.89
C GLN A 224 -2.43 15.08 -18.37
N PRO A 225 -3.10 15.86 -17.49
CA PRO A 225 -2.53 17.04 -16.82
C PRO A 225 -1.23 16.71 -16.07
N GLU A 226 -0.34 17.69 -15.87
CA GLU A 226 1.07 17.51 -15.47
C GLU A 226 1.34 16.51 -14.33
N ASN A 227 0.56 16.53 -13.25
CA ASN A 227 0.75 15.64 -12.09
C ASN A 227 0.13 14.25 -12.25
N ARG A 228 -0.79 14.06 -13.23
CA ARG A 228 -1.48 12.78 -13.50
C ARG A 228 -0.78 11.93 -14.57
N ARG A 229 0.36 12.41 -15.08
CA ARG A 229 1.07 11.74 -16.18
C ARG A 229 1.79 10.49 -15.72
N ILE A 230 2.46 10.52 -14.56
CA ILE A 230 3.19 9.37 -14.04
C ILE A 230 2.25 8.51 -13.22
N LYS A 231 2.23 7.21 -13.52
CA LYS A 231 1.45 6.17 -12.88
C LYS A 231 2.39 5.14 -12.32
N LEU A 232 2.10 4.67 -11.12
CA LEU A 232 2.72 3.48 -10.57
C LEU A 232 1.85 2.27 -10.85
N GLN A 233 2.49 1.20 -11.31
CA GLN A 233 1.85 -0.05 -11.60
C GLN A 233 2.53 -1.17 -10.82
N LEU A 234 1.74 -2.09 -10.28
CA LEU A 234 2.25 -3.37 -9.83
C LEU A 234 2.02 -4.38 -10.94
N VAL A 235 3.10 -5.01 -11.41
CA VAL A 235 3.10 -5.82 -12.62
C VAL A 235 3.53 -7.24 -12.30
N LYS A 236 2.68 -8.19 -12.71
CA LYS A 236 3.06 -9.59 -12.83
C LYS A 236 3.62 -9.84 -14.23
N PRO A 237 4.86 -10.36 -14.38
CA PRO A 237 5.52 -10.50 -15.67
C PRO A 237 4.67 -11.25 -16.71
N LYS A 238 4.80 -10.86 -17.98
CA LYS A 238 4.12 -11.52 -19.12
C LYS A 238 4.46 -13.01 -19.26
N THR A 239 5.59 -13.43 -18.71
CA THR A 239 6.06 -14.81 -18.66
C THR A 239 5.36 -15.66 -17.59
N ALA A 240 4.60 -15.04 -16.69
CA ALA A 240 3.86 -15.76 -15.66
C ALA A 240 2.55 -16.39 -16.21
N PRO A 241 2.03 -17.47 -15.60
CA PRO A 241 0.83 -18.17 -16.08
C PRO A 241 -0.43 -17.31 -16.21
N LYS A 242 -0.52 -16.22 -15.45
CA LYS A 242 -1.60 -15.23 -15.49
C LYS A 242 -1.01 -13.83 -15.33
N PRO A 243 -0.59 -13.18 -16.42
CA PRO A 243 -0.03 -11.84 -16.36
C PRO A 243 -1.13 -10.81 -16.09
N TRP A 244 -0.83 -9.80 -15.30
CA TRP A 244 -1.78 -8.74 -14.97
C TRP A 244 -1.04 -7.48 -14.50
N THR A 245 -1.79 -6.37 -14.45
CA THR A 245 -1.27 -5.07 -14.01
C THR A 245 -2.35 -4.31 -13.25
N ILE A 246 -2.05 -3.88 -12.02
CA ILE A 246 -2.89 -2.93 -11.27
C ILE A 246 -2.18 -1.58 -11.31
N THR A 247 -2.96 -0.52 -11.47
CA THR A 247 -2.47 0.86 -11.48
C THR A 247 -2.96 1.57 -10.24
N TYR A 248 -2.05 2.17 -9.49
CA TYR A 248 -2.36 2.96 -8.31
C TYR A 248 -2.26 4.45 -8.60
N ARG A 249 -3.06 5.24 -7.89
CA ARG A 249 -2.85 6.70 -7.84
C ARG A 249 -1.49 6.97 -7.21
N SER A 250 -0.73 7.86 -7.84
CA SER A 250 0.69 8.04 -7.52
C SER A 250 1.12 9.50 -7.52
N GLU A 251 0.20 10.45 -7.64
CA GLU A 251 0.49 11.88 -7.70
C GLU A 251 1.38 12.36 -6.54
N ALA A 252 0.99 12.10 -5.30
CA ALA A 252 1.76 12.42 -4.09
C ALA A 252 3.05 11.60 -4.00
N MET A 253 3.00 10.32 -4.37
CA MET A 253 4.15 9.43 -4.39
C MET A 253 5.24 9.91 -5.37
N ASN A 254 4.83 10.41 -6.53
CA ASN A 254 5.69 11.00 -7.55
C ASN A 254 6.36 12.30 -7.06
N GLY A 255 5.63 13.10 -6.28
CA GLY A 255 6.19 14.27 -5.60
C GLY A 255 7.31 13.90 -4.64
N TRP A 256 7.07 12.89 -3.80
CA TRP A 256 8.11 12.34 -2.92
C TRP A 256 9.29 11.76 -3.71
N LEU A 257 9.05 11.00 -4.79
CA LEU A 257 10.15 10.37 -5.57
C LEU A 257 11.10 11.42 -6.11
N LYS A 258 10.55 12.51 -6.65
CA LYS A 258 11.33 13.64 -7.15
C LYS A 258 12.18 14.27 -6.05
N GLU A 259 11.63 14.45 -4.87
CA GLU A 259 12.33 15.09 -3.75
C GLU A 259 13.39 14.17 -3.13
N ALA A 260 13.08 12.88 -2.96
CA ALA A 260 14.03 11.87 -2.49
C ALA A 260 15.23 11.77 -3.46
N LEU A 261 14.95 11.74 -4.77
CA LEU A 261 15.98 11.74 -5.81
C LEU A 261 16.86 12.99 -5.79
N ARG A 262 16.28 14.18 -5.64
CA ARG A 262 17.07 15.43 -5.50
C ARG A 262 18.04 15.36 -4.33
N ARG A 263 17.57 14.91 -3.16
CA ARG A 263 18.41 14.80 -1.96
C ARG A 263 19.52 13.75 -2.08
N LEU A 264 19.29 12.69 -2.86
CA LEU A 264 20.32 11.70 -3.17
C LEU A 264 21.36 12.25 -4.16
N ALA A 265 20.97 13.15 -5.07
CA ALA A 265 21.89 13.83 -5.97
C ALA A 265 22.75 14.92 -5.27
N ASP A 266 22.26 15.46 -4.15
CA ASP A 266 22.96 16.45 -3.32
C ASP A 266 23.91 15.82 -2.26
N LYS A 267 24.01 14.49 -2.20
CA LYS A 267 24.89 13.72 -1.29
C LYS A 267 26.04 13.08 -2.06
#